data_AF-A0A970ZRB6-F1
#
_entry.id   AF-A0A970ZRB6-F1
#
_cell.length_a   1.000
_cell.length_b   1.000
_cell.length_c   1.000
_cell.angle_alpha   90.00
_cell.angle_beta   90.00
_cell.angle_gamma   90.00
#
_symmetry.space_group_name_H-M   'P 1'
#
loop_
_entity.id
_entity.type
_entity.pdbx_description
1 polymer ?
#
loop_
_entity_poly.entity_id
_entity_poly.type
_entity_poly.pdbx_seq_one_letter_code
_entity_poly.pdbx_strand_id
1 'polypeptide(L)'
;MPDTLHLADADDVGGFALARLISQLGVSPQSPATFAWNDRGNLAAAWTIWLEKWFAPHLSACFVEVYHRAAASLVEEIEAADRRLDAALTDSLRSRSLQVAGAFLEGKSERRAHRQWQRFVERIASGHTPGHTTTLFALQCALYHLPLGSALSAYAWFELESALPPSGSGGGERDYRDKAGSAEEVLAAYRLALPHVAVALRGDRDEHAGETSAEPPSRLRAI
;
A
#
# COMPACT_ATOMS: atom_id res chain seq x y z
N MET A 1 5.66 17.56 28.69
CA MET A 1 4.79 16.36 28.77
C MET A 1 5.37 15.38 27.78
N PRO A 2 6.03 14.30 28.23
CA PRO A 2 6.65 13.36 27.30
C PRO A 2 5.57 12.49 26.65
N ASP A 3 5.58 12.49 25.32
CA ASP A 3 4.78 11.63 24.44
C ASP A 3 5.04 10.16 24.77
N THR A 4 4.21 9.63 25.67
CA THR A 4 4.11 8.19 25.86
C THR A 4 3.06 7.69 24.88
N LEU A 5 3.41 7.70 23.60
CA LEU A 5 2.74 6.87 22.61
C LEU A 5 2.90 5.44 23.09
N HIS A 6 1.84 4.90 23.68
CA HIS A 6 1.72 3.48 23.96
C HIS A 6 2.20 2.74 22.71
N LEU A 7 3.36 2.09 22.85
CA LEU A 7 3.70 0.94 22.03
C LEU A 7 2.50 0.00 22.17
N ALA A 8 1.66 0.01 21.15
CA ALA A 8 0.46 -0.81 21.09
C ALA A 8 0.93 -2.26 21.06
N ASP A 9 0.95 -2.88 22.24
CA ASP A 9 1.08 -4.32 22.37
C ASP A 9 -0.13 -4.96 21.69
N ALA A 10 0.19 -5.87 20.78
CA ALA A 10 -0.63 -6.94 20.20
C ALA A 10 -2.15 -6.83 20.40
N ASP A 11 -2.81 -6.13 19.48
CA ASP A 11 -4.19 -6.48 19.13
C ASP A 11 -4.25 -6.66 17.62
N ASP A 12 -3.86 -7.86 17.17
CA ASP A 12 -3.95 -8.31 15.77
C ASP A 12 -5.36 -8.08 15.20
N VAL A 13 -6.38 -8.09 16.06
CA VAL A 13 -7.78 -7.85 15.72
C VAL A 13 -8.06 -6.37 15.44
N GLY A 14 -7.48 -5.45 16.22
CA GLY A 14 -7.64 -4.00 16.01
C GLY A 14 -6.90 -3.50 14.76
N GLY A 15 -5.68 -3.99 14.54
CA GLY A 15 -4.91 -3.73 13.32
C GLY A 15 -5.61 -4.30 12.08
N PHE A 16 -6.21 -5.49 12.18
CA PHE A 16 -7.00 -6.10 11.11
C PHE A 16 -8.27 -5.32 10.78
N ALA A 17 -9.06 -4.93 11.79
CA ALA A 17 -10.29 -4.16 11.60
C ALA A 17 -10.02 -2.81 10.93
N LEU A 18 -8.93 -2.14 11.33
CA LEU A 18 -8.50 -0.88 10.72
C LEU A 18 -7.97 -1.09 9.29
N ALA A 19 -7.16 -2.13 9.05
CA ALA A 19 -6.67 -2.46 7.72
C ALA A 19 -7.82 -2.73 6.74
N ARG A 20 -8.84 -3.45 7.19
CA ARG A 20 -10.07 -3.71 6.42
C ARG A 20 -10.91 -2.45 6.19
N LEU A 21 -11.03 -1.57 7.18
CA LEU A 21 -11.74 -0.30 7.01
C LEU A 21 -11.02 0.61 6.00
N ILE A 22 -9.68 0.63 6.04
CA ILE A 22 -8.83 1.43 5.16
C ILE A 22 -8.82 0.86 3.73
N SER A 23 -8.81 -0.46 3.55
CA SER A 23 -8.92 -1.07 2.21
C SER A 23 -10.23 -0.68 1.52
N GLN A 24 -11.28 -0.45 2.31
CA GLN A 24 -12.61 -0.04 1.87
C GLN A 24 -12.79 1.47 1.69
N LEU A 25 -11.72 2.29 1.61
CA LEU A 25 -11.79 3.76 1.41
C LEU A 25 -12.32 4.17 0.02
N GLY A 26 -13.46 3.62 -0.39
CA GLY A 26 -14.17 3.88 -1.63
C GLY A 26 -13.52 3.29 -2.87
N VAL A 27 -12.71 2.23 -2.75
CA VAL A 27 -12.26 1.42 -3.90
C VAL A 27 -12.65 -0.03 -3.66
N SER A 28 -13.52 -0.57 -4.51
CA SER A 28 -13.87 -1.99 -4.51
C SER A 28 -13.15 -2.68 -5.68
N PRO A 29 -12.01 -3.36 -5.45
CA PRO A 29 -11.25 -3.96 -6.53
C PRO A 29 -12.09 -5.04 -7.23
N GLN A 30 -12.28 -4.89 -8.54
CA GLN A 30 -13.00 -5.85 -9.38
C GLN A 30 -12.08 -6.92 -9.99
N SER A 31 -10.78 -6.83 -9.74
CA SER A 31 -9.81 -7.80 -10.21
C SER A 31 -8.62 -7.84 -9.26
N PRO A 32 -7.86 -8.95 -9.24
CA PRO A 32 -6.61 -9.00 -8.51
C PRO A 32 -5.65 -7.94 -9.06
N ALA A 33 -4.93 -7.25 -8.16
CA ALA A 33 -3.88 -6.32 -8.56
C ALA A 33 -2.58 -7.08 -8.86
N THR A 34 -1.60 -7.03 -7.98
CA THR A 34 -0.32 -7.72 -8.21
C THR A 34 -0.37 -9.16 -7.70
N PHE A 35 -1.01 -9.42 -6.56
CA PHE A 35 -1.27 -10.78 -6.13
C PHE A 35 -2.40 -11.38 -6.94
N ALA A 36 -2.21 -12.58 -7.48
CA ALA A 36 -3.25 -13.34 -8.17
C ALA A 36 -3.14 -14.80 -7.77
N TRP A 37 -4.24 -15.32 -7.22
CA TRP A 37 -4.38 -16.72 -6.85
C TRP A 37 -5.48 -17.35 -7.70
N ASN A 38 -5.18 -18.50 -8.30
CA ASN A 38 -6.03 -19.13 -9.30
C ASN A 38 -6.95 -20.20 -8.69
N ASP A 39 -7.30 -20.10 -7.40
CA ASP A 39 -8.07 -21.05 -6.58
C ASP A 39 -7.61 -22.52 -6.54
N ARG A 40 -6.53 -22.83 -7.29
CA ARG A 40 -5.94 -24.16 -7.43
C ARG A 40 -4.57 -24.18 -6.75
N GLY A 41 -4.58 -24.41 -5.45
CA GLY A 41 -3.35 -24.59 -4.68
C GLY A 41 -3.45 -24.05 -3.26
N ASN A 42 -2.35 -24.14 -2.52
CA ASN A 42 -2.28 -23.62 -1.16
C ASN A 42 -2.15 -22.09 -1.19
N LEU A 43 -3.18 -21.39 -0.68
CA LEU A 43 -3.22 -19.93 -0.62
C LEU A 43 -2.04 -19.35 0.15
N ALA A 44 -1.74 -19.88 1.34
CA ALA A 44 -0.66 -19.41 2.19
C ALA A 44 0.71 -19.52 1.52
N ALA A 45 0.97 -20.61 0.79
CA ALA A 45 2.21 -20.79 0.04
C ALA A 45 2.32 -19.79 -1.14
N ALA A 46 1.24 -19.63 -1.92
CA ALA A 46 1.20 -18.66 -3.01
C ALA A 46 1.39 -17.21 -2.50
N TRP A 47 0.75 -16.89 -1.38
CA TRP A 47 0.86 -15.59 -0.71
C TRP A 47 2.28 -15.34 -0.21
N THR A 48 2.91 -16.33 0.44
CA THR A 48 4.31 -16.24 0.91
C THR A 48 5.27 -15.96 -0.25
N ILE A 49 5.14 -16.70 -1.36
CA ILE A 49 5.96 -16.48 -2.55
C ILE A 49 5.79 -15.06 -3.09
N TRP A 50 4.56 -14.56 -3.15
CA TRP A 50 4.32 -13.19 -3.59
C TRP A 50 4.87 -12.15 -2.61
N LEU A 51 4.75 -12.40 -1.30
CA LEU A 51 5.28 -11.52 -0.26
C LEU A 51 6.79 -11.35 -0.40
N GLU A 52 7.51 -12.46 -0.54
CA GLU A 52 8.97 -12.48 -0.66
C GLU A 52 9.46 -11.93 -2.00
N LYS A 53 8.75 -12.24 -3.09
CA LYS A 53 9.20 -11.89 -4.45
C LYS A 53 8.81 -10.48 -4.86
N TRP A 54 7.66 -9.98 -4.40
CA TRP A 54 7.07 -8.74 -4.90
C TRP A 54 6.78 -7.73 -3.79
N PHE A 55 6.10 -8.15 -2.73
CA PHE A 55 5.68 -7.21 -1.70
C PHE A 55 6.85 -6.59 -0.96
N ALA A 56 7.71 -7.41 -0.34
CA ALA A 56 8.82 -6.94 0.45
C ALA A 56 9.86 -6.13 -0.37
N PRO A 57 10.36 -6.61 -1.53
CA PRO A 57 11.42 -5.89 -2.24
C PRO A 57 10.93 -4.69 -3.07
N HIS A 58 9.67 -4.66 -3.51
CA HIS A 58 9.22 -3.69 -4.50
C HIS A 58 8.00 -2.89 -4.04
N LEU A 59 6.92 -3.55 -3.66
CA LEU A 59 5.64 -2.87 -3.40
C LEU A 59 5.67 -2.10 -2.08
N SER A 60 6.14 -2.72 -1.00
CA SER A 60 6.23 -2.08 0.31
C SER A 60 7.24 -0.94 0.32
N ALA A 61 8.40 -1.10 -0.34
CA ALA A 61 9.39 -0.05 -0.52
C ALA A 61 8.81 1.16 -1.27
N CYS A 62 8.17 0.92 -2.42
CA CYS A 62 7.48 1.97 -3.17
C CYS A 62 6.37 2.64 -2.34
N PHE A 63 5.58 1.85 -1.60
CA PHE A 63 4.50 2.36 -0.78
C PHE A 63 5.00 3.31 0.31
N VAL A 64 6.01 2.90 1.09
CA VAL A 64 6.61 3.71 2.16
C VAL A 64 7.18 5.01 1.59
N GLU A 65 7.93 4.92 0.49
CA GLU A 65 8.50 6.08 -0.16
C GLU A 65 7.41 7.07 -0.60
N VAL A 66 6.42 6.60 -1.36
CA VAL A 66 5.32 7.44 -1.85
C VAL A 66 4.55 8.07 -0.69
N TYR A 67 4.32 7.33 0.39
CA TYR A 67 3.61 7.83 1.56
C TYR A 67 4.32 9.06 2.17
N HIS A 68 5.65 8.99 2.35
CA HIS A 68 6.43 10.11 2.89
C HIS A 68 6.56 11.28 1.91
N ARG A 69 6.80 10.98 0.62
CA ARG A 69 6.90 12.03 -0.41
C ARG A 69 5.57 12.77 -0.61
N ALA A 70 4.45 12.09 -0.43
CA ALA A 70 3.12 12.70 -0.41
C ALA A 70 2.96 13.66 0.77
N ALA A 71 3.34 13.26 1.98
CA ALA A 71 3.32 14.15 3.15
C ALA A 71 4.18 15.42 2.93
N ALA A 72 5.29 15.29 2.18
CA ALA A 72 6.20 16.38 1.86
C ALA A 72 5.86 17.18 0.57
N SER A 73 4.79 16.85 -0.16
CA SER A 73 4.40 17.48 -1.44
C SER A 73 5.40 17.31 -2.60
N LEU A 74 6.20 16.24 -2.61
CA LEU A 74 7.27 16.00 -3.57
C LEU A 74 6.79 15.15 -4.76
N VAL A 75 5.98 15.74 -5.65
CA VAL A 75 5.31 14.99 -6.75
C VAL A 75 6.30 14.36 -7.74
N GLU A 76 7.40 15.04 -8.06
CA GLU A 76 8.43 14.53 -8.97
C GLU A 76 9.12 13.27 -8.40
N GLU A 77 9.24 13.17 -7.08
CA GLU A 77 9.81 11.99 -6.40
C GLU A 77 8.81 10.84 -6.35
N ILE A 78 7.52 11.13 -6.19
CA ILE A 78 6.45 10.12 -6.31
C ILE A 78 6.45 9.53 -7.73
N GLU A 79 6.61 10.35 -8.77
CA GLU A 79 6.74 9.86 -10.15
C GLU A 79 7.97 8.96 -10.33
N ALA A 80 9.11 9.33 -9.71
CA ALA A 80 10.31 8.52 -9.77
C ALA A 80 10.11 7.15 -9.11
N ALA A 81 9.46 7.10 -7.95
CA ALA A 81 9.11 5.87 -7.26
C ALA A 81 8.19 4.97 -8.10
N ASP A 82 7.14 5.57 -8.70
CA ASP A 82 6.17 4.87 -9.53
C ASP A 82 6.80 4.29 -10.82
N ARG A 83 7.70 5.04 -11.48
CA ARG A 83 8.46 4.55 -12.64
C ARG A 83 9.44 3.44 -12.28
N ARG A 84 10.09 3.52 -11.10
CA ARG A 84 10.96 2.42 -10.63
C ARG A 84 10.15 1.15 -10.37
N LEU A 85 8.95 1.28 -9.81
CA LEU A 85 8.06 0.15 -9.63
C LEU A 85 7.66 -0.46 -10.99
N ASP A 86 7.25 0.36 -11.94
CA ASP A 86 6.87 -0.10 -13.29
C ASP A 86 7.98 -0.91 -13.99
N ALA A 87 9.23 -0.46 -13.86
CA ALA A 87 10.39 -1.13 -14.40
C ALA A 87 10.70 -2.47 -13.70
N ALA A 88 10.36 -2.62 -12.42
CA ALA A 88 10.58 -3.85 -11.66
C ALA A 88 9.50 -4.92 -11.91
N LEU A 89 8.27 -4.51 -12.25
CA LEU A 89 7.15 -5.42 -12.45
C LEU A 89 7.26 -6.18 -13.77
N THR A 90 6.84 -7.46 -13.74
CA THR A 90 6.58 -8.20 -14.98
C THR A 90 5.39 -7.60 -15.73
N ASP A 91 5.30 -7.83 -17.05
CA ASP A 91 4.21 -7.29 -17.87
C ASP A 91 2.82 -7.68 -17.35
N SER A 92 2.67 -8.91 -16.83
CA SER A 92 1.41 -9.37 -16.25
C SER A 92 1.04 -8.60 -14.98
N LEU A 93 2.00 -8.36 -14.09
CA LEU A 93 1.79 -7.59 -12.85
C LEU A 93 1.54 -6.12 -13.15
N ARG A 94 2.32 -5.55 -14.08
CA ARG A 94 2.17 -4.18 -14.57
C ARG A 94 0.75 -3.97 -15.08
N SER A 95 0.29 -4.83 -16.00
CA SER A 95 -1.04 -4.74 -16.60
C SER A 95 -2.16 -4.78 -15.56
N ARG A 96 -2.13 -5.74 -14.62
CA ARG A 96 -3.16 -5.83 -13.57
C ARG A 96 -3.11 -4.64 -12.59
N SER A 97 -1.91 -4.22 -12.20
CA SER A 97 -1.73 -3.06 -11.31
C SER A 97 -2.30 -1.78 -11.93
N LEU A 98 -2.10 -1.56 -13.24
CA LEU A 98 -2.68 -0.42 -13.96
C LEU A 98 -4.18 -0.55 -14.17
N GLN A 99 -4.68 -1.76 -14.42
CA GLN A 99 -6.12 -2.00 -14.53
C GLN A 99 -6.86 -1.63 -13.24
N VAL A 100 -6.36 -2.10 -12.10
CA VAL A 100 -6.96 -1.81 -10.79
C VAL A 100 -6.82 -0.34 -10.40
N ALA A 101 -5.76 0.33 -10.86
CA ALA A 101 -5.53 1.75 -10.61
C ALA A 101 -6.65 2.65 -11.16
N GLY A 102 -7.35 2.23 -12.22
CA GLY A 102 -8.50 2.95 -12.78
C GLY A 102 -9.56 3.30 -11.72
N ALA A 103 -9.86 2.36 -10.80
CA ALA A 103 -10.84 2.57 -9.75
C ALA A 103 -10.41 3.61 -8.69
N PHE A 104 -9.11 3.92 -8.59
CA PHE A 104 -8.62 5.01 -7.74
C PHE A 104 -8.78 6.38 -8.40
N LEU A 105 -8.75 6.43 -9.74
CA LEU A 105 -8.88 7.64 -10.56
C LEU A 105 -10.34 8.02 -10.80
N GLU A 106 -11.24 7.04 -10.81
CA GLU A 106 -12.67 7.24 -11.01
C GLU A 106 -13.36 7.87 -9.79
N GLY A 107 -14.19 8.89 -10.03
CA GLY A 107 -15.35 9.20 -9.17
C GLY A 107 -15.13 9.85 -7.80
N LYS A 108 -13.91 10.19 -7.36
CA LYS A 108 -13.71 10.77 -6.01
C LYS A 108 -13.75 12.29 -6.02
N SER A 109 -14.96 12.84 -5.92
CA SER A 109 -15.22 14.28 -5.78
C SER A 109 -14.40 14.92 -4.65
N GLU A 110 -14.27 14.24 -3.51
CA GLU A 110 -13.45 14.68 -2.36
C GLU A 110 -11.96 14.79 -2.71
N ARG A 111 -11.43 13.86 -3.51
CA ARG A 111 -10.01 13.89 -3.92
C ARG A 111 -9.68 15.02 -4.89
N ARG A 112 -10.69 15.57 -5.58
CA ARG A 112 -10.51 16.79 -6.38
C ARG A 112 -10.19 18.01 -5.50
N ALA A 113 -10.37 17.95 -4.17
CA ALA A 113 -9.95 19.02 -3.27
C ALA A 113 -8.44 18.99 -2.96
N HIS A 114 -7.77 17.84 -3.12
CA HIS A 114 -6.35 17.69 -2.82
C HIS A 114 -5.47 18.06 -4.03
N ARG A 115 -4.78 19.20 -3.96
CA ARG A 115 -3.90 19.68 -5.05
C ARG A 115 -2.81 18.69 -5.43
N GLN A 116 -2.23 17.97 -4.46
CA GLN A 116 -1.20 16.96 -4.73
C GLN A 116 -1.75 15.79 -5.54
N TRP A 117 -2.94 15.30 -5.18
CA TRP A 117 -3.65 14.27 -5.95
C TRP A 117 -3.85 14.72 -7.39
N GLN A 118 -4.38 15.93 -7.59
CA GLN A 118 -4.60 16.48 -8.93
C GLN A 118 -3.30 16.58 -9.75
N ARG A 119 -2.21 17.09 -9.15
CA ARG A 119 -0.90 17.18 -9.81
C ARG A 119 -0.42 15.81 -10.25
N PHE A 120 -0.49 14.80 -9.38
CA PHE A 120 -0.05 13.46 -9.74
C PHE A 120 -0.93 12.82 -10.83
N VAL A 121 -2.26 13.00 -10.76
CA VAL A 121 -3.18 12.53 -11.80
C VAL A 121 -2.92 13.19 -13.15
N GLU A 122 -2.57 14.48 -13.17
CA GLU A 122 -2.19 15.18 -14.41
C GLU A 122 -0.88 14.61 -15.01
N ARG A 123 0.06 14.18 -14.17
CA ARG A 123 1.29 13.50 -14.61
C ARG A 123 1.00 12.14 -15.24
N ILE A 124 0.04 11.39 -14.70
CA ILE A 124 -0.46 10.15 -15.32
C ILE A 124 -1.11 10.46 -16.66
N ALA A 125 -2.04 11.42 -16.70
CA ALA A 125 -2.77 11.78 -17.92
C ALA A 125 -1.85 12.29 -19.05
N SER A 126 -0.73 12.92 -18.71
CA SER A 126 0.29 13.39 -19.65
C SER A 126 1.36 12.34 -19.97
N GLY A 127 1.28 11.12 -19.44
CA GLY A 127 2.19 10.02 -19.74
C GLY A 127 3.56 10.12 -19.07
N HIS A 128 3.76 10.97 -18.07
CA HIS A 128 5.02 11.09 -17.34
C HIS A 128 5.26 9.95 -16.35
N THR A 129 4.19 9.32 -15.87
CA THR A 129 4.23 8.23 -14.90
C THR A 129 3.08 7.25 -15.14
N PRO A 130 3.26 5.94 -14.89
CA PRO A 130 2.22 4.94 -15.15
C PRO A 130 0.97 5.05 -14.26
N GLY A 131 1.14 5.35 -12.98
CA GLY A 131 0.08 5.45 -11.99
C GLY A 131 -0.34 4.10 -11.41
N HIS A 132 0.60 3.34 -10.85
CA HIS A 132 0.30 2.01 -10.29
C HIS A 132 -0.62 2.06 -9.07
N THR A 133 -1.37 0.96 -8.86
CA THR A 133 -2.28 0.82 -7.70
C THR A 133 -1.57 1.07 -6.37
N THR A 134 -0.37 0.50 -6.17
CA THR A 134 0.46 0.71 -4.97
C THR A 134 0.70 2.20 -4.68
N THR A 135 1.10 2.94 -5.71
CA THR A 135 1.37 4.39 -5.66
C THR A 135 0.12 5.18 -5.31
N LEU A 136 -1.00 4.91 -6.00
CA LEU A 136 -2.25 5.62 -5.76
C LEU A 136 -2.86 5.30 -4.40
N PHE A 137 -2.67 4.08 -3.90
CA PHE A 137 -3.09 3.66 -2.56
C PHE A 137 -2.26 4.37 -1.49
N ALA A 138 -0.93 4.37 -1.61
CA ALA A 138 -0.03 5.07 -0.68
C ALA A 138 -0.32 6.57 -0.63
N LEU A 139 -0.41 7.20 -1.80
CA LEU A 139 -0.74 8.62 -1.94
C LEU A 139 -2.10 8.94 -1.30
N GLN A 140 -3.10 8.10 -1.52
CA GLN A 140 -4.40 8.25 -0.86
C GLN A 140 -4.26 8.23 0.66
N CYS A 141 -3.59 7.21 1.20
CA CYS A 141 -3.47 7.03 2.65
C CYS A 141 -2.74 8.20 3.31
N ALA A 142 -1.67 8.69 2.68
CA ALA A 142 -0.93 9.86 3.15
C ALA A 142 -1.79 11.13 3.16
N LEU A 143 -2.59 11.36 2.11
CA LEU A 143 -3.48 12.51 2.00
C LEU A 143 -4.64 12.49 3.00
N TYR A 144 -5.07 11.30 3.44
CA TYR A 144 -6.05 11.12 4.52
C TYR A 144 -5.39 11.00 5.90
N HIS A 145 -4.07 11.20 6.01
CA HIS A 145 -3.31 11.15 7.25
C HIS A 145 -3.46 9.84 8.04
N LEU A 146 -3.55 8.71 7.33
CA LEU A 146 -3.69 7.39 7.94
C LEU A 146 -2.33 6.87 8.39
N PRO A 147 -2.17 6.34 9.62
CA PRO A 147 -0.87 5.86 10.09
C PRO A 147 -0.22 4.87 9.10
N LEU A 148 1.05 5.11 8.75
CA LEU A 148 1.77 4.36 7.71
C LEU A 148 1.69 2.84 7.92
N GLY A 149 1.88 2.36 9.15
CA GLY A 149 1.78 0.92 9.44
C GLY A 149 0.40 0.35 9.13
N SER A 150 -0.66 1.03 9.56
CA SER A 150 -2.04 0.64 9.26
C SER A 150 -2.34 0.72 7.76
N ALA A 151 -1.83 1.74 7.07
CA ALA A 151 -2.00 1.93 5.63
C ALA A 151 -1.31 0.84 4.80
N LEU A 152 -0.06 0.48 5.12
CA LEU A 152 0.68 -0.57 4.43
C LEU A 152 0.05 -1.95 4.71
N SER A 153 -0.41 -2.17 5.95
CA SER A 153 -1.15 -3.39 6.31
C SER A 153 -2.47 -3.48 5.54
N ALA A 154 -3.20 -2.37 5.40
CA ALA A 154 -4.41 -2.28 4.58
C ALA A 154 -4.16 -2.59 3.11
N TYR A 155 -3.02 -2.13 2.57
CA TYR A 155 -2.63 -2.43 1.20
C TYR A 155 -2.33 -3.93 1.00
N ALA A 156 -1.65 -4.57 1.95
CA ALA A 156 -1.45 -6.03 1.92
C ALA A 156 -2.79 -6.78 1.98
N TRP A 157 -3.72 -6.34 2.84
CA TRP A 157 -5.07 -6.90 2.88
C TRP A 157 -5.82 -6.71 1.57
N PHE A 158 -5.75 -5.52 0.97
CA PHE A 158 -6.35 -5.21 -0.33
C PHE A 158 -5.85 -6.15 -1.44
N GLU A 159 -4.54 -6.39 -1.53
CA GLU A 159 -3.94 -7.32 -2.48
C GLU A 159 -4.47 -8.75 -2.30
N LEU A 160 -4.52 -9.22 -1.05
CA LEU A 160 -5.06 -10.54 -0.71
C LEU A 160 -6.55 -10.65 -1.07
N GLU A 161 -7.36 -9.71 -0.59
CA GLU A 161 -8.82 -9.70 -0.77
C GLU A 161 -9.22 -9.63 -2.25
N SER A 162 -8.51 -8.82 -3.04
CA SER A 162 -8.77 -8.68 -4.48
C SER A 162 -8.53 -9.96 -5.30
N ALA A 163 -7.71 -10.88 -4.77
CA ALA A 163 -7.36 -12.13 -5.41
C ALA A 163 -8.30 -13.30 -5.06
N LEU A 164 -9.21 -13.11 -4.10
CA LEU A 164 -10.10 -14.17 -3.66
C LEU A 164 -11.30 -14.31 -4.60
N PRO A 165 -11.79 -15.54 -4.84
CA PRO A 165 -12.98 -15.75 -5.65
C PRO A 165 -14.20 -15.10 -4.96
N PRO A 166 -15.12 -14.50 -5.73
CA PRO A 166 -16.34 -13.94 -5.17
C PRO A 166 -17.18 -15.03 -4.51
N SER A 167 -17.60 -14.80 -3.27
CA SER A 167 -18.50 -15.69 -2.54
C SER A 167 -19.93 -15.49 -3.06
N GLY A 168 -20.33 -16.32 -4.02
CA GLY A 168 -21.73 -16.46 -4.40
C GLY A 168 -21.99 -16.43 -5.91
N SER A 169 -22.57 -17.51 -6.40
CA SER A 169 -23.27 -17.58 -7.68
C SER A 169 -24.59 -16.80 -7.58
N GLY A 170 -24.54 -15.48 -7.66
CA GLY A 170 -25.77 -14.67 -7.65
C GLY A 170 -25.53 -13.17 -7.47
N GLY A 171 -25.27 -12.47 -8.57
CA GLY A 171 -25.72 -11.10 -8.90
C GLY A 171 -25.68 -9.96 -7.87
N GLY A 172 -25.07 -10.11 -6.71
CA GLY A 172 -24.95 -9.09 -5.66
C GLY A 172 -23.48 -8.89 -5.29
N GLU A 173 -23.18 -7.72 -4.72
CA GLU A 173 -21.85 -7.25 -4.31
C GLU A 173 -20.94 -8.37 -3.79
N ARG A 174 -19.64 -8.30 -4.15
CA ARG A 174 -18.59 -9.24 -3.74
C ARG A 174 -18.42 -9.23 -2.23
N ASP A 175 -19.32 -9.87 -1.51
CA ASP A 175 -19.21 -10.01 -0.08
C ASP A 175 -18.39 -11.28 0.17
N TYR A 176 -17.12 -11.11 0.55
CA TYR A 176 -16.29 -12.17 1.13
C TYR A 176 -16.87 -12.72 2.47
N ARG A 177 -18.10 -12.33 2.82
CA ARG A 177 -18.75 -12.60 4.09
C ARG A 177 -19.43 -13.98 4.07
N ASP A 178 -19.07 -14.79 5.06
CA ASP A 178 -19.76 -16.01 5.49
C ASP A 178 -19.66 -17.28 4.64
N LYS A 179 -18.43 -17.77 4.43
CA LYS A 179 -18.18 -19.21 4.58
C LYS A 179 -17.31 -19.43 5.82
N ALA A 180 -17.90 -19.99 6.87
CA ALA A 180 -17.31 -20.20 8.20
C ALA A 180 -16.00 -21.03 8.25
N GLY A 181 -15.40 -21.37 7.11
CA GLY A 181 -14.07 -22.01 7.01
C GLY A 181 -13.04 -21.24 6.18
N SER A 182 -13.44 -20.34 5.26
CA SER A 182 -12.48 -19.58 4.44
C SER A 182 -11.92 -18.37 5.17
N ALA A 183 -12.72 -17.76 6.06
CA ALA A 183 -12.34 -16.55 6.76
C ALA A 183 -11.10 -16.77 7.66
N GLU A 184 -11.02 -17.90 8.36
CA GLU A 184 -9.84 -18.23 9.18
C GLU A 184 -8.60 -18.48 8.32
N GLU A 185 -8.73 -19.16 7.18
CA GLU A 185 -7.63 -19.41 6.26
C GLU A 185 -7.08 -18.11 5.66
N VAL A 186 -7.96 -17.18 5.28
CA VAL A 186 -7.57 -15.88 4.74
C VAL A 186 -6.98 -14.98 5.82
N LEU A 187 -7.50 -15.02 7.04
CA LEU A 187 -6.88 -14.34 8.19
C LEU A 187 -5.49 -14.90 8.49
N ALA A 188 -5.33 -16.23 8.44
CA ALA A 188 -4.04 -16.88 8.62
C ALA A 188 -3.05 -16.49 7.51
N ALA A 189 -3.50 -16.45 6.24
CA ALA A 189 -2.69 -15.97 5.14
C ALA A 189 -2.29 -14.49 5.32
N TYR A 190 -3.23 -13.63 5.69
CA TYR A 190 -2.96 -12.22 5.95
C TYR A 190 -1.91 -12.01 7.05
N ARG A 191 -1.97 -12.78 8.14
CA ARG A 191 -0.98 -12.70 9.23
C ARG A 191 0.46 -12.92 8.75
N LEU A 192 0.67 -13.67 7.67
CA LEU A 192 1.99 -13.86 7.05
C LEU A 192 2.57 -12.55 6.50
N ALA A 193 1.74 -11.55 6.18
CA ALA A 193 2.21 -10.26 5.70
C ALA A 193 2.75 -9.35 6.83
N LEU A 194 2.29 -9.53 8.07
CA LEU A 194 2.61 -8.63 9.19
C LEU A 194 4.12 -8.51 9.48
N PRO A 195 4.93 -9.60 9.44
CA PRO A 195 6.38 -9.48 9.57
C PRO A 195 7.01 -8.62 8.47
N HIS A 196 6.55 -8.73 7.22
CA HIS A 196 7.06 -7.93 6.11
C HIS A 196 6.69 -6.45 6.26
N VAL A 197 5.47 -6.17 6.72
CA VAL A 197 5.05 -4.81 7.08
C VAL A 197 5.97 -4.25 8.18
N ALA A 198 6.20 -5.01 9.25
CA ALA A 198 7.07 -4.57 10.34
C ALA A 198 8.52 -4.29 9.90
N VAL A 199 9.08 -5.10 8.99
CA VAL A 199 10.41 -4.88 8.42
C VAL A 199 10.45 -3.59 7.58
N ALA A 200 9.46 -3.37 6.71
CA ALA A 200 9.39 -2.16 5.90
C ALA A 200 9.33 -0.88 6.76
N LEU A 201 8.56 -0.92 7.86
CA LEU A 201 8.46 0.19 8.81
C LEU A 201 9.73 0.42 9.64
N ARG A 202 10.57 -0.60 9.85
CA ARG A 202 11.86 -0.45 10.55
C ARG A 202 12.92 0.14 9.64
N GLY A 203 13.02 -0.35 8.40
CA GLY A 203 13.92 0.23 7.39
C GLY A 203 13.67 1.72 7.20
N ASP A 204 12.40 2.13 7.20
CA ASP A 204 11.98 3.53 7.18
C ASP A 204 12.55 4.37 8.33
N ARG A 205 12.48 3.85 9.56
CA ARG A 205 13.00 4.55 10.75
C ARG A 205 14.52 4.72 10.69
N ASP A 206 15.23 3.72 10.19
CA ASP A 206 16.69 3.75 10.10
C ASP A 206 17.18 4.73 9.03
N GLU A 207 16.49 4.82 7.88
CA GLU A 207 16.80 5.80 6.83
C GLU A 207 16.58 7.25 7.31
N HIS A 208 15.47 7.53 7.99
CA HIS A 208 15.18 8.87 8.53
C HIS A 208 16.07 9.25 9.74
N ALA A 209 16.50 8.26 10.54
CA ALA A 209 17.50 8.47 11.59
C ALA A 209 18.89 8.80 11.01
N GLY A 210 19.22 8.26 9.83
CA GLY A 210 20.45 8.59 9.10
C GLY A 210 20.47 10.01 8.54
N GLU A 211 19.34 10.51 8.01
CA GLU A 211 19.23 11.87 7.47
C GLU A 211 19.31 12.97 8.54
N THR A 212 18.85 12.68 9.77
CA THR A 212 18.93 13.62 10.90
C THR A 212 20.30 13.67 11.58
N SER A 213 21.21 12.75 11.24
CA SER A 213 22.57 12.68 11.77
C SER A 213 23.63 13.24 10.81
N ALA A 214 23.26 14.11 9.86
CA ALA A 214 24.21 14.93 9.13
C ALA A 214 24.72 16.08 10.03
N GLU A 215 26.00 16.00 10.42
CA GLU A 215 26.69 16.99 11.27
C GLU A 215 26.44 18.45 10.83
N PRO A 216 26.29 19.40 11.77
CA PRO A 216 26.20 20.81 11.42
C PRO A 216 27.53 21.28 10.81
N PRO A 217 27.50 22.18 9.80
CA PRO A 217 28.73 22.72 9.23
C PRO A 217 29.47 23.50 10.32
N SER A 218 30.70 23.08 10.60
CA SER A 218 31.62 23.75 11.51
C SER A 218 31.90 25.18 11.03
N ARG A 219 31.04 26.11 11.41
CA ARG A 219 31.31 27.55 11.35
C ARG A 219 32.00 27.96 12.64
N LEU A 220 33.32 28.06 12.59
CA LEU A 220 34.05 29.01 13.43
C LEU A 220 35.20 29.60 12.61
N ARG A 221 34.91 30.74 11.99
CA ARG A 221 35.90 31.80 11.78
C ARG A 221 35.96 32.62 13.07
N ALA A 222 37.15 32.82 13.62
CA ALA A 222 37.57 34.06 14.28
C ALA A 222 39.11 34.07 14.36
N ILE A 223 39.75 34.93 13.56
CA ILE A 223 40.61 36.08 13.96
C ILE A 223 41.95 35.64 14.53
#